data_AF-A0A553P7U1-F1
#
_entry.id   AF-A0A553P7U1-F1
#
_cell.length_a   1.000
_cell.length_b   1.000
_cell.length_c   1.000
_cell.angle_alpha   90.00
_cell.angle_beta   90.00
_cell.angle_gamma   90.00
#
_symmetry.space_group_name_H-M   'P 1'
#
loop_
_entity.id
_entity.type
_entity.pdbx_description
1 polymer ?
#
loop_
_entity_poly.entity_id
_entity_poly.type
_entity_poly.pdbx_seq_one_letter_code
_entity_poly.pdbx_strand_id
1 'polypeptide(L)'
;MSTRLYPLYRKGSPQLRVFLPNFWMKMVQLEHQEHLPNQVQFIVSSEMTRLDVKNYLEQIYQVPVMDVRTVNLTGKTHQHRQLGFLHKDDDQKVAFVTLPKDTKFEFPDILAMGERDQREQQTMDEFKDAQKAFKQGTESKPGREGLPSFFGY
;
A
#
# COMPACT_ATOMS: atom_id res chain seq x y z
N MET A 1 -16.98 9.71 10.58
CA MET A 1 -17.00 10.10 12.01
C MET A 1 -15.58 10.39 12.45
N SER A 2 -15.19 11.62 12.72
CA SER A 2 -13.88 11.92 13.30
C SER A 2 -13.79 11.31 14.71
N THR A 3 -12.58 10.98 15.17
CA THR A 3 -12.26 10.69 16.59
C THR A 3 -12.77 11.74 17.59
N ARG A 4 -13.25 12.89 17.12
CA ARG A 4 -13.80 13.99 17.92
C ARG A 4 -15.29 13.78 18.20
N LEU A 5 -15.72 14.29 19.35
CA LEU A 5 -17.14 14.37 19.69
C LEU A 5 -17.85 15.33 18.72
N TYR A 6 -18.86 14.81 18.01
CA TYR A 6 -19.71 15.64 17.15
C TYR A 6 -20.73 16.41 18.01
N PRO A 7 -21.00 17.68 17.68
CA PRO A 7 -22.06 18.42 18.36
C PRO A 7 -23.41 17.77 18.06
N LEU A 8 -24.26 17.69 19.08
CA LEU A 8 -25.61 17.14 18.94
C LEU A 8 -26.44 18.04 18.03
N TYR A 9 -26.97 17.47 16.95
CA TYR A 9 -27.88 18.17 16.06
C TYR A 9 -29.27 18.33 16.68
N ARG A 10 -29.83 19.54 16.65
CA ARG A 10 -31.24 19.84 16.95
C ARG A 10 -31.92 20.45 15.74
N LYS A 11 -33.23 20.24 15.57
CA LYS A 11 -34.00 20.85 14.47
C LYS A 11 -33.83 22.38 14.47
N GLY A 12 -33.41 22.95 13.35
CA GLY A 12 -33.10 24.39 13.22
C GLY A 12 -31.65 24.77 13.56
N SER A 13 -30.82 23.82 13.99
CA SER A 13 -29.38 24.04 14.12
C SER A 13 -28.73 24.26 12.75
N PRO A 14 -27.62 25.01 12.68
CA PRO A 14 -26.88 25.17 11.44
C PRO A 14 -26.35 23.83 10.92
N GLN A 15 -26.08 23.79 9.61
CA GLN A 15 -25.42 22.64 8.98
C GLN A 15 -24.04 22.41 9.60
N LEU A 16 -23.76 21.18 9.99
CA LEU A 16 -22.45 20.76 10.48
C LEU A 16 -21.40 20.92 9.37
N ARG A 17 -20.30 21.61 9.70
CA ARG A 17 -19.14 21.82 8.81
C ARG A 17 -17.87 21.37 9.50
N VAL A 18 -17.02 20.67 8.76
CA VAL A 18 -15.72 20.18 9.24
C VAL A 18 -14.64 20.82 8.37
N PHE A 19 -13.87 21.73 8.94
CA PHE A 19 -12.82 22.45 8.21
C PHE A 19 -11.50 21.69 8.14
N LEU A 20 -11.16 20.95 9.19
CA LEU A 20 -9.90 20.22 9.33
C LEU A 20 -10.23 18.75 9.63
N PRO A 21 -10.60 17.96 8.61
CA PRO A 21 -10.91 16.55 8.81
C PRO A 21 -9.65 15.77 9.21
N ASN A 22 -9.74 14.99 10.29
CA ASN A 22 -8.68 14.06 10.70
C ASN A 22 -8.89 12.68 10.06
N PHE A 23 -9.07 12.67 8.74
CA PHE A 23 -9.26 11.44 7.98
C PHE A 23 -8.11 11.22 7.02
N TRP A 24 -7.76 9.95 6.86
CA TRP A 24 -6.79 9.52 5.88
C TRP A 24 -7.44 8.50 4.94
N MET A 25 -7.00 8.52 3.70
CA MET A 25 -7.36 7.53 2.70
C MET A 25 -6.12 7.19 1.88
N LYS A 26 -5.98 5.91 1.54
CA LYS A 26 -4.87 5.36 0.76
C LYS A 26 -5.47 4.73 -0.48
N MET A 27 -4.97 5.13 -1.65
CA MET A 27 -5.31 4.43 -2.89
C MET A 27 -4.57 3.10 -2.92
N VAL A 28 -5.28 2.03 -3.30
CA VAL A 28 -4.70 0.68 -3.33
C VAL A 28 -4.96 0.08 -4.69
N GLN A 29 -3.97 -0.65 -5.20
CA GLN A 29 -4.12 -1.42 -6.42
C GLN A 29 -5.18 -2.50 -6.21
N LEU A 30 -6.08 -2.65 -7.18
CA LEU A 30 -7.12 -3.66 -7.10
C LEU A 30 -6.50 -5.05 -7.26
N GLU A 31 -6.61 -5.88 -6.23
CA GLU A 31 -6.11 -7.25 -6.23
C GLU A 31 -7.17 -8.23 -6.76
N HIS A 32 -6.81 -9.05 -7.74
CA HIS A 32 -7.47 -10.31 -8.10
C HIS A 32 -8.96 -10.27 -8.53
N GLN A 33 -9.54 -9.12 -8.87
CA GLN A 33 -10.91 -9.03 -9.39
C GLN A 33 -10.99 -8.21 -10.69
N GLU A 34 -11.73 -8.72 -11.66
CA GLU A 34 -12.22 -7.98 -12.81
C GLU A 34 -13.12 -6.84 -12.31
N HIS A 35 -12.56 -5.64 -12.26
CA HIS A 35 -13.26 -4.43 -11.88
C HIS A 35 -13.66 -3.64 -13.11
N LEU A 36 -14.64 -2.76 -12.95
CA LEU A 36 -15.00 -1.85 -14.01
C LEU A 36 -13.85 -0.85 -14.24
N PRO A 37 -13.58 -0.44 -15.49
CA PRO A 37 -12.46 0.44 -15.81
C PRO A 37 -12.59 1.83 -15.16
N ASN A 38 -13.77 2.20 -14.67
CA ASN A 38 -14.06 3.45 -13.99
C ASN A 38 -14.14 3.29 -12.47
N GLN A 39 -13.66 2.18 -11.91
CA GLN A 39 -13.74 1.89 -10.48
C GLN A 39 -12.37 1.98 -9.82
N VAL A 40 -12.30 2.65 -8.68
CA VAL A 40 -11.07 2.85 -7.90
C VAL A 40 -11.28 2.33 -6.49
N GLN A 41 -10.26 1.69 -5.93
CA GLN A 41 -10.28 1.16 -4.58
C GLN A 41 -9.42 2.02 -3.63
N PHE A 42 -9.97 2.28 -2.45
CA PHE A 42 -9.29 2.98 -1.37
C PHE A 42 -9.40 2.20 -0.06
N ILE A 43 -8.33 2.22 0.74
CA ILE A 43 -8.43 1.96 2.18
C ILE A 43 -8.68 3.29 2.87
N VAL A 44 -9.72 3.36 3.68
CA VAL A 44 -10.14 4.57 4.38
C VAL A 44 -10.13 4.34 5.89
N SER A 45 -10.07 5.43 6.65
CA SER A 45 -10.26 5.34 8.10
C SER A 45 -11.59 4.64 8.43
N SER A 46 -11.58 3.72 9.40
CA SER A 46 -12.76 2.92 9.78
C SER A 46 -13.97 3.77 10.18
N GLU A 47 -13.73 4.98 10.64
CA GLU A 47 -14.80 5.87 11.07
C GLU A 47 -15.50 6.60 9.89
N MET A 48 -14.92 6.64 8.69
CA MET A 48 -15.49 7.34 7.52
C MET A 48 -16.74 6.63 6.99
N THR A 49 -17.72 7.43 6.57
CA THR A 49 -18.93 6.97 5.88
C THR A 49 -18.80 7.13 4.36
N ARG A 50 -19.69 6.50 3.59
CA ARG A 50 -19.75 6.66 2.12
C ARG A 50 -19.92 8.12 1.67
N LEU A 51 -20.66 8.92 2.46
CA LEU A 51 -20.87 10.34 2.18
C LEU A 51 -19.60 11.16 2.49
N ASP A 52 -18.89 10.81 3.56
CA ASP A 52 -17.61 11.44 3.89
C ASP A 52 -16.59 11.20 2.78
N VAL A 53 -16.48 9.96 2.27
CA VAL A 53 -15.56 9.61 1.17
C VAL A 53 -15.90 10.40 -0.09
N LYS A 54 -17.20 10.47 -0.46
CA LYS A 54 -17.66 11.24 -1.61
C LYS A 54 -17.29 12.72 -1.48
N ASN A 55 -17.64 13.34 -0.35
CA ASN A 55 -17.34 14.75 -0.10
C ASN A 55 -15.82 15.02 -0.07
N TYR A 56 -15.04 14.09 0.49
CA TYR A 56 -13.59 14.23 0.57
C TYR A 56 -12.96 14.28 -0.83
N LEU A 57 -13.36 13.36 -1.72
CA LEU A 57 -12.89 13.31 -3.10
C LEU A 57 -13.37 14.50 -3.93
N GLU A 58 -14.65 14.89 -3.80
CA GLU A 58 -15.22 15.99 -4.57
C GLU A 58 -14.70 17.36 -4.12
N GLN A 59 -14.56 17.59 -2.81
CA GLN A 59 -14.20 18.91 -2.27
C GLN A 59 -12.69 19.15 -2.23
N ILE A 60 -11.88 18.13 -1.91
CA ILE A 60 -10.42 18.29 -1.78
C ILE A 60 -9.73 18.02 -3.11
N TYR A 61 -10.04 16.88 -3.76
CA TYR A 61 -9.37 16.46 -4.98
C TYR A 61 -10.12 16.82 -6.27
N GLN A 62 -11.32 17.39 -6.16
CA GLN A 62 -12.14 17.82 -7.31
C GLN A 62 -12.45 16.67 -8.28
N VAL A 63 -12.55 15.45 -7.76
CA VAL A 63 -12.86 14.26 -8.55
C VAL A 63 -14.37 14.03 -8.56
N PRO A 64 -15.03 13.93 -9.73
CA PRO A 64 -16.45 13.61 -9.79
C PRO A 64 -16.68 12.15 -9.38
N VAL A 65 -17.59 11.92 -8.43
CA VAL A 65 -17.88 10.58 -7.91
C VAL A 65 -19.36 10.24 -8.09
N MET A 66 -19.65 9.12 -8.78
CA MET A 66 -21.02 8.67 -9.04
C MET A 66 -21.59 7.87 -7.87
N ASP A 67 -20.88 6.83 -7.42
CA ASP A 67 -21.30 5.96 -6.31
C ASP A 67 -20.11 5.57 -5.45
N VAL A 68 -20.38 5.30 -4.17
CA VAL A 68 -19.38 4.84 -3.20
C VAL A 68 -19.97 3.69 -2.40
N ARG A 69 -19.28 2.55 -2.44
CA ARG A 69 -19.61 1.37 -1.63
C ARG A 69 -18.48 1.09 -0.65
N THR A 70 -18.80 0.93 0.62
CA THR A 70 -17.79 0.66 1.66
C THR A 70 -18.01 -0.69 2.29
N VAL A 71 -16.94 -1.42 2.58
CA VAL A 71 -16.94 -2.72 3.24
C VAL A 71 -15.92 -2.70 4.37
N ASN A 72 -16.28 -3.26 5.52
CA ASN A 72 -15.33 -3.51 6.61
C ASN A 72 -14.76 -4.92 6.43
N LEU A 73 -13.45 -5.02 6.23
CA LEU A 73 -12.70 -6.26 6.14
C LEU A 73 -12.00 -6.53 7.46
N THR A 74 -12.23 -7.73 8.00
CA THR A 74 -11.59 -8.18 9.23
C THR A 74 -10.18 -8.66 8.93
N GLY A 75 -9.21 -8.19 9.70
CA GLY A 75 -7.84 -8.70 9.67
C GLY A 75 -7.77 -10.17 10.05
N LYS A 76 -6.75 -10.87 9.55
CA LYS A 76 -6.56 -12.28 9.86
C LYS A 76 -6.08 -12.42 11.30
N THR A 77 -6.51 -13.48 11.94
CA THR A 77 -6.07 -13.83 13.28
C THR A 77 -5.05 -14.95 13.18
N HIS A 78 -3.86 -14.71 13.70
CA HIS A 78 -2.71 -15.61 13.62
C HIS A 78 -2.29 -16.06 15.02
N GLN A 79 -1.84 -17.30 15.12
CA GLN A 79 -1.28 -17.82 16.36
C GLN A 79 0.24 -17.68 16.36
N HIS A 80 0.81 -17.09 17.41
CA HIS A 80 2.25 -16.99 17.57
C HIS A 80 2.86 -18.37 17.81
N ARG A 81 3.67 -18.83 16.85
CA ARG A 81 4.16 -20.21 16.80
C ARG A 81 4.93 -20.67 18.04
N GLN A 82 5.68 -19.78 18.69
CA GLN A 82 6.58 -20.14 19.80
C GLN A 82 5.99 -19.89 21.18
N LEU A 83 5.08 -18.93 21.31
CA LEU A 83 4.60 -18.42 22.61
C LEU A 83 3.09 -18.65 22.78
N GLY A 84 2.40 -19.15 21.75
CA GLY A 84 1.01 -19.61 21.82
C GLY A 84 -0.05 -18.51 21.84
N PHE A 85 0.31 -17.23 22.01
CA PHE A 85 -0.65 -16.12 22.00
C PHE A 85 -1.20 -15.80 20.62
N LEU A 86 -2.42 -15.28 20.60
CA LEU A 86 -3.14 -14.91 19.39
C LEU A 86 -2.87 -13.44 19.07
N HIS A 87 -2.44 -13.14 17.83
CA HIS A 87 -2.36 -11.79 17.31
C HIS A 87 -3.37 -11.61 16.18
N LYS A 88 -4.01 -10.45 16.14
CA LYS A 88 -4.99 -10.10 15.11
C LYS A 88 -4.44 -8.95 14.29
N ASP A 89 -4.45 -9.10 12.97
CA ASP A 89 -4.13 -8.02 12.05
C ASP A 89 -5.19 -6.93 12.13
N ASP A 90 -4.82 -5.70 11.77
CA ASP A 90 -5.74 -4.57 11.80
C ASP A 90 -6.91 -4.75 10.82
N ASP A 91 -8.12 -4.49 11.31
CA ASP A 91 -9.31 -4.44 10.46
C ASP A 91 -9.26 -3.19 9.57
N GLN A 92 -9.61 -3.36 8.30
CA GLN A 92 -9.54 -2.29 7.30
C GLN A 92 -10.91 -1.99 6.72
N LYS A 93 -11.21 -0.70 6.54
CA LYS A 93 -12.38 -0.29 5.76
C LYS A 93 -11.95 0.00 4.33
N VAL A 94 -12.54 -0.72 3.39
CA VAL A 94 -12.32 -0.54 1.95
C VAL A 94 -13.48 0.21 1.35
N ALA A 95 -13.18 1.20 0.51
CA ALA A 95 -14.13 1.96 -0.28
C ALA A 95 -13.91 1.70 -1.77
N PHE A 96 -14.95 1.23 -2.43
CA PHE A 96 -15.04 1.10 -3.88
C PHE A 96 -15.76 2.33 -4.42
N VAL A 97 -15.04 3.13 -5.19
CA VAL A 97 -15.50 4.41 -5.74
C VAL A 97 -15.73 4.23 -7.22
N THR A 98 -16.94 4.54 -7.68
CA THR A 98 -17.30 4.50 -9.09
C THR A 98 -17.26 5.91 -9.66
N LEU A 99 -16.38 6.12 -10.63
CA LEU A 99 -16.24 7.35 -11.40
C LEU A 99 -17.28 7.42 -12.54
N PRO A 100 -17.46 8.58 -13.19
CA PRO A 100 -18.28 8.70 -14.40
C PRO A 100 -17.88 7.67 -15.47
N LYS A 101 -18.86 7.25 -16.28
CA LYS A 101 -18.66 6.20 -17.30
C LYS A 101 -17.63 6.58 -18.37
N ASP A 102 -17.42 7.88 -18.57
CA ASP A 102 -16.52 8.41 -19.59
C ASP A 102 -15.05 8.37 -19.15
N THR A 103 -14.79 8.15 -17.86
CA THR A 103 -13.44 8.10 -17.30
C THR A 103 -12.96 6.67 -17.14
N LYS A 104 -11.71 6.40 -17.55
CA LYS A 104 -11.00 5.16 -17.25
C LYS A 104 -9.86 5.46 -16.30
N PHE A 105 -9.65 4.59 -15.32
CA PHE A 105 -8.59 4.70 -14.34
C PHE A 105 -7.76 3.42 -14.34
N GLU A 106 -6.46 3.58 -14.50
CA GLU A 106 -5.47 2.51 -14.38
C GLU A 106 -4.48 2.91 -13.29
N PHE A 107 -4.17 1.97 -12.40
CA PHE A 107 -3.24 2.24 -11.31
C PHE A 107 -1.83 2.40 -11.88
N PRO A 108 -1.12 3.50 -11.58
CA PRO A 108 0.21 3.74 -12.14
C PRO A 108 1.23 2.74 -11.60
N ASP A 109 2.22 2.37 -12.41
CA ASP A 109 3.36 1.58 -11.95
C ASP A 109 4.37 2.48 -11.21
N ILE A 110 4.22 2.54 -9.90
CA ILE A 110 5.02 3.42 -9.01
C ILE A 110 6.47 2.90 -8.89
N LEU A 111 6.71 1.60 -9.08
CA LEU A 111 8.04 1.01 -8.90
C LEU A 111 8.95 1.31 -10.09
N ALA A 112 8.39 1.38 -11.30
CA ALA A 112 9.16 1.72 -12.50
C ALA A 112 9.50 3.21 -12.62
N MET A 113 8.75 4.09 -11.93
CA MET A 113 8.90 5.55 -12.06
C MET A 113 10.01 6.16 -11.20
N GLY A 114 10.57 5.41 -10.25
CA GLY A 114 11.65 5.91 -9.39
C GLY A 114 13.02 5.86 -10.06
N GLU A 115 13.73 6.99 -10.11
CA GLU A 115 15.18 6.96 -10.34
C GLU A 115 15.82 6.17 -9.19
N ARG A 116 16.64 5.15 -9.49
CA ARG A 116 17.34 4.39 -8.45
C ARG A 116 18.27 5.32 -7.68
N ASP A 117 18.07 5.39 -6.38
CA ASP A 117 18.88 6.23 -5.49
C ASP A 117 20.37 5.91 -5.67
N GLN A 118 21.24 6.93 -5.60
CA GLN A 118 22.69 6.73 -5.73
C GLN A 118 23.24 5.70 -4.73
N ARG A 119 22.62 5.58 -3.55
CA ARG A 119 22.95 4.58 -2.54
C ARG A 119 22.63 3.17 -2.98
N GLU A 120 21.49 2.97 -3.67
CA GLU A 120 21.13 1.66 -4.22
C GLU A 120 22.07 1.27 -5.36
N GLN A 121 22.54 2.23 -6.15
CA GLN A 121 23.53 1.96 -7.19
C GLN A 121 24.87 1.50 -6.58
N GLN A 122 25.34 2.19 -5.54
CA GLN A 122 26.57 1.83 -4.81
C GLN A 122 26.46 0.44 -4.17
N THR A 123 25.36 0.13 -3.47
CA THR A 123 25.18 -1.20 -2.87
C THR A 123 25.08 -2.29 -3.93
N MET A 124 24.46 -2.01 -5.08
CA MET A 124 24.39 -2.95 -6.19
C MET A 124 25.76 -3.19 -6.83
N ASP A 125 26.63 -2.19 -6.88
CA ASP A 125 27.98 -2.35 -7.41
C ASP A 125 28.89 -3.10 -6.41
N GLU A 126 28.81 -2.79 -5.12
CA GLU A 126 29.47 -3.56 -4.06
C GLU A 126 29.02 -5.03 -4.08
N PHE A 127 27.72 -5.29 -4.26
CA PHE A 127 27.19 -6.65 -4.35
C PHE A 127 27.70 -7.38 -5.60
N LYS A 128 27.81 -6.71 -6.76
CA LYS A 128 28.41 -7.29 -7.96
C LYS A 128 29.88 -7.62 -7.75
N ASP A 129 30.63 -6.76 -7.08
CA ASP A 129 32.05 -6.99 -6.83
C ASP A 129 32.27 -8.13 -5.84
N ALA A 130 31.44 -8.22 -4.78
CA ALA A 130 31.40 -9.37 -3.89
C ALA A 130 31.05 -10.67 -4.63
N GLN A 131 30.07 -10.66 -5.54
CA GLN A 131 29.76 -11.82 -6.38
C GLN A 131 30.91 -12.23 -7.28
N LYS A 132 31.62 -11.27 -7.90
CA LYS A 132 32.80 -11.56 -8.73
C LYS A 132 33.91 -12.18 -7.90
N ALA A 133 34.22 -11.62 -6.74
CA ALA A 133 35.23 -12.14 -5.82
C ALA A 133 34.88 -13.56 -5.33
N PHE A 134 33.61 -13.80 -5.00
CA PHE A 134 33.13 -15.13 -4.62
C PHE A 134 33.30 -16.13 -5.77
N LYS A 135 32.89 -15.77 -7.00
CA LYS A 135 33.06 -16.63 -8.18
C LYS A 135 34.53 -16.98 -8.40
N GLN A 136 35.42 -15.99 -8.40
CA GLN A 136 36.87 -16.20 -8.53
C GLN A 136 37.43 -17.11 -7.42
N GLY A 137 36.96 -16.96 -6.18
CA GLY A 137 37.38 -17.81 -5.07
C GLY A 137 36.86 -19.25 -5.16
N THR A 138 35.68 -19.45 -5.75
CA THR A 138 35.08 -20.78 -5.96
C THR A 138 35.47 -21.47 -7.27
N GLU A 139 36.19 -20.78 -8.16
CA GLU A 139 36.65 -21.38 -9.43
C GLU A 139 37.63 -22.53 -9.15
N SER A 140 37.15 -23.76 -9.38
CA SER A 140 37.97 -24.96 -9.29
C SER A 140 38.92 -25.03 -10.48
N LYS A 141 40.22 -25.07 -10.20
CA LYS A 141 41.23 -25.22 -11.25
C LYS A 141 41.24 -26.68 -11.71
N PRO A 142 41.04 -26.96 -13.02
CA PRO A 142 41.08 -28.33 -13.52
C PRO A 142 42.45 -28.94 -13.26
N GLY A 143 42.48 -30.15 -12.70
CA GLY A 143 43.71 -30.86 -12.32
C GLY A 143 44.25 -30.56 -10.91
N ARG A 144 43.57 -29.74 -10.09
CA ARG A 144 43.88 -29.51 -8.66
C ARG A 144 42.69 -29.86 -7.75
N GLU A 145 42.14 -31.06 -7.92
CA GLU A 145 41.03 -31.55 -7.10
C GLU A 145 41.50 -31.88 -5.67
N GLY A 146 40.74 -31.42 -4.67
CA GLY A 146 41.01 -31.72 -3.25
C GLY A 146 42.11 -30.89 -2.58
N LEU A 147 42.82 -30.02 -3.32
CA LEU A 147 43.83 -29.11 -2.75
C LEU A 147 43.25 -27.70 -2.52
N PRO A 148 43.53 -27.06 -1.37
CA PRO A 148 43.07 -25.70 -1.11
C PRO A 148 43.70 -24.68 -2.07
N SER A 149 42.89 -23.75 -2.55
CA SER A 149 43.26 -22.76 -3.60
C SER A 149 44.23 -21.66 -3.14
N PHE A 150 44.46 -21.51 -1.83
CA PHE A 150 45.34 -20.47 -1.24
C PHE A 150 46.84 -20.75 -1.41
N PHE A 151 47.27 -22.01 -1.45
CA PHE A 151 48.69 -22.36 -1.60
C PHE A 151 49.06 -22.43 -3.09
N GLY A 152 49.62 -21.33 -3.62
CA GLY A 152 50.12 -21.26 -4.98
C GLY A 152 51.41 -20.47 -5.08
N TYR A 153 52.54 -21.19 -5.12
CA TYR A 153 53.67 -20.82 -5.98
C TYR A 153 53.50 -21.48 -7.34
#